data_AF-A0A836MNB7-F1
#
_entry.id   AF-A0A836MNB7-F1
#
_cell.length_a   1.000
_cell.length_b   1.000
_cell.length_c   1.000
_cell.angle_alpha   90.00
_cell.angle_beta   90.00
_cell.angle_gamma   90.00
#
_symmetry.space_group_name_H-M   'P 1'
#
loop_
_entity.id
_entity.type
_entity.pdbx_description
1 polymer ?
#
loop_
_entity_poly.entity_id
_entity_poly.type
_entity_poly.pdbx_seq_one_letter_code
_entity_poly.pdbx_strand_id
1 'polypeptide(L)'
;MIPEAWMYATWLIKVVLYLGIAFIVGGAFSYFLLGRYVEIKQAILKYITIGAGVGFISSALSFFVLIGSFSNTGFSGMWNSNYINILINTPTGHVHIIRSISFALLLLFMIVKLGKGTIQISKVEGTIFTILLIPIVFSFSQLGHVTNLPLFAQFLLSIHILVMSLWMGSLFPLWRTTKKITGIPLKDRMHLFGRIAAFVVGILLACGASIALLLIKDFNTLLNTPYGHGFIIKIVFVLSVLLLAAFNKWYFTPRLQDPKFAKQLGYAILFEMSLGLMILLTTGYITTVVGID
;
A
#
# COMPACT_ATOMS: atom_id res chain seq x y z
N MET A 1 16.88 -14.84 -23.10
CA MET A 1 16.49 -15.19 -21.72
C MET A 1 16.26 -13.98 -20.80
N ILE A 2 16.19 -12.74 -21.31
CA ILE A 2 16.18 -11.50 -20.51
C ILE A 2 14.78 -10.82 -20.35
N PRO A 3 13.80 -10.95 -21.28
CA PRO A 3 12.53 -10.22 -21.16
C PRO A 3 11.67 -10.62 -19.96
N GLU A 4 11.55 -11.92 -19.68
CA GLU A 4 10.72 -12.44 -18.58
C GLU A 4 11.25 -12.02 -17.21
N ALA A 5 12.58 -12.01 -17.04
CA ALA A 5 13.22 -11.61 -15.78
C ALA A 5 12.88 -10.15 -15.41
N TRP A 6 12.84 -9.24 -16.38
CA TRP A 6 12.44 -7.84 -16.17
C TRP A 6 10.98 -7.70 -15.76
N MET A 7 10.11 -8.54 -16.33
CA MET A 7 8.69 -8.55 -16.02
C MET A 7 8.45 -8.95 -14.55
N TYR A 8 9.06 -10.05 -14.09
CA TYR A 8 8.98 -10.48 -12.71
C TYR A 8 9.66 -9.52 -11.73
N ALA A 9 10.79 -8.91 -12.12
CA ALA A 9 11.44 -7.87 -11.31
C ALA A 9 10.53 -6.64 -11.15
N THR A 10 9.91 -6.18 -12.23
CA THR A 10 8.96 -5.06 -12.21
C THR A 10 7.76 -5.37 -11.32
N TRP A 11 7.21 -6.58 -11.44
CA TRP A 11 6.13 -7.06 -10.58
C TRP A 11 6.51 -7.02 -9.10
N LEU A 12 7.65 -7.61 -8.73
CA LEU A 12 8.08 -7.66 -7.33
C LEU A 12 8.34 -6.25 -6.78
N ILE A 13 9.01 -5.39 -7.54
CA ILE A 13 9.26 -3.99 -7.16
C ILE A 13 7.95 -3.24 -6.92
N LYS A 14 6.95 -3.45 -7.78
CA LYS A 14 5.62 -2.82 -7.65
C LYS A 14 4.91 -3.27 -6.37
N VAL A 15 5.02 -4.56 -6.01
CA VAL A 15 4.46 -5.08 -4.75
C VAL A 15 5.17 -4.47 -3.54
N VAL A 16 6.50 -4.39 -3.57
CA VAL A 16 7.30 -3.75 -2.52
C VAL A 16 6.95 -2.26 -2.38
N LEU A 17 6.71 -1.57 -3.50
CA LEU A 17 6.25 -0.19 -3.52
C LEU A 17 4.87 -0.03 -2.87
N TYR A 18 3.93 -0.95 -3.13
CA TYR A 18 2.62 -0.97 -2.45
C TYR A 18 2.77 -1.16 -0.93
N LEU A 19 3.69 -2.02 -0.49
CA LEU A 19 3.98 -2.19 0.94
C LEU A 19 4.56 -0.92 1.55
N GLY A 20 5.48 -0.24 0.85
CA GLY A 20 6.06 1.03 1.30
C GLY A 20 5.00 2.10 1.61
N ILE A 21 4.09 2.35 0.67
CA ILE A 21 2.98 3.30 0.89
C ILE A 21 2.00 2.83 1.96
N ALA A 22 1.67 1.53 2.02
CA ALA A 22 0.84 0.98 3.08
C ALA A 22 1.43 1.27 4.46
N PHE A 23 2.73 1.04 4.64
CA PHE A 23 3.41 1.25 5.93
C PHE A 23 3.36 2.71 6.36
N ILE A 24 3.54 3.64 5.43
CA ILE A 24 3.50 5.08 5.68
C ILE A 24 2.09 5.54 6.06
N VAL A 25 1.09 5.23 5.23
CA VAL A 25 -0.29 5.72 5.41
C VAL A 25 -0.96 5.04 6.60
N GLY A 26 -0.89 3.71 6.68
CA GLY A 26 -1.47 2.94 7.78
C GLY A 26 -0.73 3.16 9.10
N GLY A 27 0.59 3.40 9.05
CA GLY A 27 1.38 3.84 10.20
C GLY A 27 0.94 5.22 10.69
N ALA A 28 0.80 6.21 9.79
CA ALA A 28 0.33 7.55 10.14
C ALA A 28 -1.08 7.51 10.76
N PHE A 29 -2.01 6.75 10.18
CA PHE A 29 -3.33 6.55 10.75
C PHE A 29 -3.26 5.90 12.15
N SER A 30 -2.45 4.85 12.29
CA SER A 30 -2.26 4.13 13.55
C SER A 30 -1.63 5.01 14.63
N TYR A 31 -0.76 5.96 14.25
CA TYR A 31 -0.16 6.93 15.17
C TYR A 31 -1.24 7.79 15.86
N PHE A 32 -2.25 8.22 15.10
CA PHE A 32 -3.38 8.97 15.65
C PHE A 32 -4.31 8.08 16.48
N LEU A 33 -4.65 6.89 15.97
CA LEU A 33 -5.56 5.95 16.63
C LEU A 33 -5.05 5.46 17.99
N LEU A 34 -3.75 5.14 18.05
CA LEU A 34 -3.07 4.54 19.22
C LEU A 34 -2.32 5.58 20.05
N GLY A 35 -2.68 6.86 19.88
CA GLY A 35 -1.91 8.01 20.35
C GLY A 35 -1.65 8.12 21.86
N ARG A 36 -2.30 7.28 22.68
CA ARG A 36 -2.13 7.26 24.15
C ARG A 36 -1.00 6.34 24.63
N TYR A 37 -0.46 5.46 23.78
CA TYR A 37 0.51 4.46 24.20
C TYR A 37 1.91 4.79 23.68
N VAL A 38 2.79 5.23 24.59
CA VAL A 38 4.14 5.73 24.28
C VAL A 38 5.01 4.68 23.57
N GLU A 39 5.07 3.45 24.09
CA GLU A 39 5.85 2.36 23.46
C GLU A 39 5.40 2.07 22.03
N ILE A 40 4.09 2.15 21.78
CA ILE A 40 3.49 1.87 20.48
C ILE A 40 3.77 3.02 19.51
N LYS A 41 3.76 4.28 19.96
CA LYS A 41 4.12 5.43 19.12
C LYS A 41 5.52 5.33 18.54
N GLN A 42 6.52 5.03 19.37
CA GLN A 42 7.90 4.92 18.89
C GLN A 42 8.04 3.77 17.88
N ALA A 43 7.37 2.65 18.13
CA ALA A 43 7.26 1.53 17.21
C ALA A 43 6.62 1.93 15.86
N ILE A 44 5.57 2.75 15.88
CA ILE A 44 4.89 3.24 14.68
C ILE A 44 5.78 4.20 13.89
N LEU A 45 6.50 5.11 14.55
CA LEU A 45 7.43 6.00 13.85
C LEU A 45 8.51 5.20 13.12
N LYS A 46 9.09 4.17 13.76
CA LYS A 46 10.03 3.24 13.11
C LYS A 46 9.39 2.50 11.93
N TYR A 47 8.14 2.06 12.09
CA TYR A 47 7.39 1.40 11.02
C TYR A 47 7.18 2.30 9.80
N ILE A 48 6.82 3.57 10.01
CA ILE A 48 6.71 4.58 8.94
C ILE A 48 8.07 4.82 8.28
N THR A 49 9.16 4.94 9.06
CA THR A 49 10.53 5.12 8.51
C THR A 49 10.94 3.94 7.64
N ILE A 50 10.66 2.71 8.07
CA ILE A 50 10.91 1.50 7.26
C ILE A 50 10.09 1.57 5.96
N GLY A 51 8.82 1.95 6.05
CA GLY A 51 7.95 2.17 4.88
C GLY A 51 8.53 3.18 3.89
N ALA A 52 9.03 4.32 4.39
CA ALA A 52 9.70 5.33 3.57
C ALA A 52 10.98 4.81 2.90
N GLY A 53 11.78 4.02 3.62
CA GLY A 53 12.98 3.39 3.06
C GLY A 53 12.68 2.36 1.97
N VAL A 54 11.74 1.46 2.26
CA VAL A 54 11.26 0.46 1.30
C VAL A 54 10.64 1.11 0.06
N GLY A 55 9.82 2.15 0.25
CA GLY A 55 9.23 2.93 -0.82
C GLY A 55 10.26 3.68 -1.66
N PHE A 56 11.29 4.26 -1.04
CA PHE A 56 12.38 4.92 -1.75
C PHE A 56 13.16 3.93 -2.62
N ILE A 57 13.62 2.81 -2.03
CA ILE A 57 14.40 1.79 -2.74
C ILE A 57 13.61 1.22 -3.92
N SER A 58 12.35 0.82 -3.69
CA SER A 58 11.51 0.28 -4.75
C SER A 58 11.19 1.33 -5.84
N SER A 59 10.91 2.57 -5.47
CA SER A 59 10.67 3.64 -6.44
C SER A 59 11.91 3.95 -7.28
N ALA A 60 13.09 4.07 -6.67
CA ALA A 60 14.34 4.29 -7.39
C ALA A 60 14.67 3.11 -8.31
N LEU A 61 14.58 1.88 -7.78
CA LEU A 61 14.86 0.67 -8.57
C LEU A 61 13.87 0.50 -9.73
N SER A 62 12.60 0.89 -9.56
CA SER A 62 11.60 0.83 -10.64
C SER A 62 11.98 1.66 -11.86
N PHE A 63 12.65 2.81 -11.68
CA PHE A 63 13.11 3.66 -12.77
C PHE A 63 14.22 2.96 -13.58
N PHE A 64 15.21 2.40 -12.88
CA PHE A 64 16.34 1.71 -13.53
C PHE A 64 15.92 0.37 -14.15
N VAL A 65 14.98 -0.35 -13.54
CA VAL A 65 14.43 -1.59 -14.10
C VAL A 65 13.63 -1.31 -15.39
N LEU A 66 12.89 -0.19 -15.44
CA LEU A 66 12.23 0.25 -16.66
C LEU A 66 13.24 0.57 -17.78
N ILE A 67 14.38 1.18 -17.45
CA ILE A 67 15.46 1.40 -18.41
C ILE A 67 16.06 0.08 -18.90
N GLY A 68 16.33 -0.85 -17.99
CA GLY A 68 16.87 -2.17 -18.32
C GLY A 68 15.95 -2.99 -19.21
N SER A 69 14.63 -2.87 -19.04
CA SER A 69 13.66 -3.55 -19.90
C SER A 69 13.64 -3.00 -21.33
N PHE A 70 13.93 -1.71 -21.53
CA PHE A 70 14.06 -1.12 -22.87
C PHE A 70 15.40 -1.45 -23.55
N SER A 71 16.49 -1.50 -22.78
CA SER A 71 17.82 -1.67 -23.39
C SER A 71 18.07 -3.08 -23.94
N ASN A 72 17.40 -4.11 -23.39
CA ASN A 72 17.56 -5.51 -23.77
C ASN A 72 19.01 -6.06 -23.75
N THR A 73 19.93 -5.38 -23.06
CA THR A 73 21.36 -5.76 -22.94
C THR A 73 21.69 -6.48 -21.63
N GLY A 74 20.70 -7.10 -20.98
CA GLY A 74 20.86 -7.70 -19.65
C GLY A 74 20.95 -6.65 -18.53
N PHE A 75 21.38 -7.04 -17.33
CA PHE A 75 21.34 -6.17 -16.14
C PHE A 75 22.17 -4.88 -16.24
N SER A 76 23.26 -4.89 -17.01
CA SER A 76 24.05 -3.68 -17.29
C SER A 76 23.23 -2.60 -18.01
N GLY A 77 22.17 -3.03 -18.71
CA GLY A 77 21.20 -2.20 -19.39
C GLY A 77 20.52 -1.13 -18.54
N MET A 78 20.38 -1.37 -17.23
CA MET A 78 19.81 -0.41 -16.28
C MET A 78 20.55 0.93 -16.25
N TRP A 79 21.83 0.93 -16.65
CA TRP A 79 22.72 2.09 -16.64
C TRP A 79 22.94 2.68 -18.03
N ASN A 80 22.09 2.35 -19.00
CA ASN A 80 22.24 2.84 -20.36
C ASN A 80 21.90 4.36 -20.43
N SER A 81 22.93 5.18 -20.66
CA SER A 81 22.82 6.64 -20.70
C SER A 81 21.82 7.17 -21.74
N ASN A 82 21.66 6.48 -22.88
CA ASN A 82 20.72 6.91 -23.91
C ASN A 82 19.28 6.77 -23.42
N TYR A 83 18.93 5.62 -22.83
CA TYR A 83 17.59 5.40 -22.28
C TYR A 83 17.33 6.23 -21.02
N ILE A 84 18.35 6.51 -20.20
CA ILE A 84 18.24 7.47 -19.10
C ILE A 84 17.86 8.85 -19.65
N ASN A 85 18.58 9.36 -20.65
CA ASN A 85 18.31 10.67 -21.22
C ASN A 85 16.93 10.73 -21.90
N ILE A 86 16.50 9.66 -22.56
CA ILE A 86 15.15 9.57 -23.12
C ILE A 86 14.12 9.61 -21.98
N LEU A 87 14.23 8.71 -21.01
CA LEU A 87 13.20 8.52 -19.98
C LEU A 87 13.03 9.76 -19.10
N ILE A 88 14.12 10.45 -18.72
CA ILE A 88 14.06 11.69 -17.92
C ILE A 88 13.23 12.77 -18.62
N ASN A 89 13.19 12.80 -19.95
CA ASN A 89 12.44 13.76 -20.75
C ASN A 89 11.01 13.30 -21.08
N THR A 90 10.51 12.24 -20.42
CA THR A 90 9.13 11.76 -20.58
C THR A 90 8.27 12.02 -19.34
N PRO A 91 6.94 12.14 -19.50
CA PRO A 91 6.02 12.21 -18.36
C PRO A 91 6.18 11.03 -17.38
N THR A 92 6.37 9.82 -17.90
CA THR A 92 6.62 8.62 -17.10
C THR A 92 7.87 8.78 -16.23
N GLY A 93 8.99 9.22 -16.81
CA GLY A 93 10.22 9.46 -16.06
C GLY A 93 10.04 10.52 -14.97
N HIS A 94 9.35 11.62 -15.27
CA HIS A 94 9.04 12.66 -14.26
C HIS A 94 8.26 12.08 -13.07
N VAL A 95 7.25 11.23 -13.31
CA VAL A 95 6.48 10.59 -12.22
C VAL A 95 7.38 9.72 -11.34
N HIS A 96 8.25 8.90 -11.94
CA HIS A 96 9.20 8.06 -11.19
C HIS A 96 10.20 8.89 -10.38
N ILE A 97 10.73 9.97 -10.96
CA ILE A 97 11.70 10.86 -10.30
C ILE A 97 11.04 11.61 -9.14
N ILE A 98 9.90 12.27 -9.38
CA ILE A 98 9.16 13.01 -8.35
C ILE A 98 8.77 12.09 -7.20
N ARG A 99 8.27 10.89 -7.50
CA ARG A 99 7.94 9.88 -6.47
C ARG A 99 9.17 9.48 -5.66
N SER A 100 10.30 9.21 -6.31
CA SER A 100 11.53 8.80 -5.64
C SER A 100 12.09 9.91 -4.74
N ILE A 101 12.10 11.17 -5.23
CA ILE A 101 12.48 12.34 -4.43
C ILE A 101 11.54 12.50 -3.23
N SER A 102 10.23 12.36 -3.43
CA SER A 102 9.24 12.48 -2.35
C SER A 102 9.45 11.43 -1.26
N PHE A 103 9.71 10.17 -1.64
CA PHE A 103 10.08 9.12 -0.68
C PHE A 103 11.41 9.41 0.01
N ALA A 104 12.43 9.91 -0.71
CA ALA A 104 13.73 10.25 -0.13
C ALA A 104 13.62 11.36 0.92
N LEU A 105 12.89 12.44 0.59
CA LEU A 105 12.62 13.54 1.52
C LEU A 105 11.81 13.07 2.72
N LEU A 106 10.81 12.22 2.52
CA LEU A 106 10.02 11.65 3.60
C LEU A 106 10.86 10.75 4.50
N LEU A 107 11.74 9.92 3.93
CA LEU A 107 12.68 9.09 4.67
C LEU A 107 13.64 9.96 5.51
N LEU A 108 14.24 10.98 4.90
CA LEU A 108 15.12 11.91 5.59
C LEU A 108 14.39 12.59 6.76
N PHE A 109 13.20 13.11 6.50
CA PHE A 109 12.34 13.72 7.51
C PHE A 109 12.08 12.76 8.69
N MET A 110 11.75 11.50 8.40
CA MET A 110 11.49 10.49 9.42
C MET A 110 12.73 10.03 10.18
N ILE A 111 13.90 9.96 9.54
CA ILE A 111 15.19 9.69 10.20
C ILE A 111 15.52 10.82 11.18
N VAL A 112 15.40 12.08 10.73
CA VAL A 112 15.61 13.26 11.59
C VAL A 112 14.63 13.24 12.77
N LYS A 113 13.35 12.89 12.52
CA LYS A 113 12.34 12.79 13.58
C LYS A 113 12.71 11.74 14.63
N LEU A 114 13.14 10.55 14.21
CA LEU A 114 13.60 9.50 15.12
C LEU A 114 14.88 9.91 15.88
N GLY A 115 15.82 10.59 15.22
CA GLY A 115 17.06 11.07 15.82
C GLY A 115 16.84 12.11 16.92
N LYS A 116 15.81 12.95 16.80
CA LYS A 116 15.41 13.88 17.88
C LYS A 116 14.82 13.19 19.11
N GLY A 117 14.47 11.91 19.05
CA GLY A 117 13.88 11.16 20.16
C GLY A 117 12.46 11.62 20.57
N THR A 118 11.85 12.56 19.84
CA THR A 118 10.53 13.10 20.17
C THR A 118 9.43 12.24 19.55
N ILE A 119 8.50 11.76 20.40
CA ILE A 119 7.37 10.94 19.96
C ILE A 119 6.16 11.76 19.50
N GLN A 120 6.10 13.05 19.83
CA GLN A 120 4.99 13.93 19.50
C GLN A 120 5.22 14.59 18.15
N ILE A 121 4.22 14.55 17.26
CA ILE A 121 4.24 15.23 15.96
C ILE A 121 3.58 16.60 16.12
N SER A 122 4.31 17.67 15.80
CA SER A 122 3.76 19.02 15.76
C SER A 122 2.85 19.23 14.53
N LYS A 123 2.01 20.28 14.54
CA LYS A 123 1.17 20.61 13.38
C LYS A 123 2.00 20.83 12.11
N VAL A 124 3.15 21.50 12.24
CA VAL A 124 4.07 21.78 11.12
C VAL A 124 4.65 20.47 10.56
N GLU A 125 5.10 19.57 11.44
CA GLU A 125 5.60 18.25 11.04
C GLU A 125 4.53 17.41 10.32
N GLY A 126 3.28 17.47 10.79
CA GLY A 126 2.15 16.81 10.13
C GLY A 126 1.83 17.39 8.74
N THR A 127 1.93 18.71 8.58
CA THR A 127 1.76 19.37 7.28
C THR A 127 2.86 18.97 6.31
N ILE A 128 4.14 19.00 6.74
CA ILE A 128 5.27 18.57 5.91
C ILE A 128 5.09 17.12 5.47
N PHE A 129 4.74 16.22 6.40
CA PHE A 129 4.48 14.82 6.09
C PHE A 129 3.39 14.65 5.03
N THR A 130 2.30 15.41 5.15
CA THR A 130 1.17 15.35 4.20
C THR A 130 1.56 15.86 2.82
N ILE A 131 2.31 16.98 2.75
CA ILE A 131 2.81 17.54 1.49
C ILE A 131 3.69 16.53 0.75
N LEU A 132 4.58 15.84 1.47
CA LEU A 132 5.46 14.81 0.88
C LEU A 132 4.69 13.55 0.44
N LEU A 133 3.57 13.24 1.09
CA LEU A 133 2.75 12.06 0.78
C LEU A 133 1.91 12.23 -0.50
N ILE A 134 1.43 13.45 -0.78
CA ILE A 134 0.56 13.74 -1.94
C ILE A 134 1.16 13.25 -3.27
N PRO A 135 2.39 13.65 -3.68
CA PRO A 135 2.97 13.19 -4.94
C PRO A 135 3.18 11.68 -4.99
N ILE A 136 3.45 11.04 -3.84
CA ILE A 136 3.58 9.58 -3.75
C ILE A 136 2.25 8.92 -4.08
N VAL A 137 1.15 9.34 -3.46
CA VAL A 137 -0.20 8.75 -3.69
C VAL A 137 -0.66 9.00 -5.12
N PHE A 138 -0.47 10.21 -5.63
CA PHE A 138 -0.95 10.59 -6.96
C PHE A 138 -0.19 9.84 -8.08
N SER A 139 1.11 9.59 -7.88
CA SER A 139 1.97 8.93 -8.87
C SER A 139 1.43 7.60 -9.42
N PHE A 140 0.68 6.83 -8.62
CA PHE A 140 0.15 5.54 -9.03
C PHE A 140 -0.95 5.65 -10.09
N SER A 141 -1.62 6.80 -10.17
CA SER A 141 -2.64 7.08 -11.19
C SER A 141 -2.06 7.64 -12.49
N GLN A 142 -0.76 8.00 -12.47
CA GLN A 142 -0.07 8.68 -13.56
C GLN A 142 0.86 7.73 -14.34
N LEU A 143 0.64 6.41 -14.23
CA LEU A 143 1.48 5.39 -14.86
C LEU A 143 0.63 4.31 -15.56
N GLY A 144 1.16 3.75 -16.65
CA GLY A 144 0.53 2.69 -17.42
C GLY A 144 -0.78 3.12 -18.10
N HIS A 145 -1.62 2.15 -18.48
CA HIS A 145 -2.90 2.42 -19.17
C HIS A 145 -3.89 3.29 -18.38
N VAL A 146 -3.64 3.50 -17.09
CA VAL A 146 -4.46 4.38 -16.24
C VAL A 146 -4.42 5.83 -16.72
N THR A 147 -3.32 6.29 -17.33
CA THR A 147 -3.21 7.65 -17.87
C THR A 147 -4.17 7.90 -19.03
N ASN A 148 -4.62 6.84 -19.71
CA ASN A 148 -5.56 6.92 -20.82
C ASN A 148 -7.03 6.92 -20.35
N LEU A 149 -7.27 6.69 -19.05
CA LEU A 149 -8.60 6.75 -18.46
C LEU A 149 -8.98 8.21 -18.10
N PRO A 150 -10.28 8.51 -18.00
CA PRO A 150 -10.74 9.83 -17.55
C PRO A 150 -10.12 10.24 -16.21
N LEU A 151 -9.91 11.54 -16.00
CA LEU A 151 -9.33 12.08 -14.76
C LEU A 151 -10.08 11.59 -13.50
N PHE A 152 -11.39 11.38 -13.60
CA PHE A 152 -12.19 10.80 -12.53
C PHE A 152 -11.71 9.40 -12.12
N ALA A 153 -11.36 8.52 -13.08
CA ALA A 153 -10.84 7.19 -12.80
C ALA A 153 -9.45 7.24 -12.15
N GLN A 154 -8.61 8.17 -12.60
CA GLN A 154 -7.28 8.40 -12.02
C GLN A 154 -7.40 8.83 -10.55
N PHE A 155 -8.32 9.77 -10.26
CA PHE A 155 -8.61 10.23 -8.91
C PHE A 155 -9.17 9.10 -8.02
N LEU A 156 -10.12 8.30 -8.54
CA LEU A 156 -10.64 7.12 -7.84
C LEU A 156 -9.53 6.12 -7.51
N LEU A 157 -8.57 5.90 -8.41
CA LEU A 157 -7.45 4.99 -8.15
C LEU A 157 -6.54 5.53 -7.04
N SER A 158 -6.24 6.83 -7.05
CA SER A 158 -5.46 7.45 -5.96
C SER A 158 -6.17 7.32 -4.61
N ILE A 159 -7.48 7.53 -4.55
CA ILE A 159 -8.27 7.29 -3.33
C ILE A 159 -8.23 5.80 -2.94
N HIS A 160 -8.45 4.90 -3.89
CA HIS A 160 -8.42 3.45 -3.64
C HIS A 160 -7.09 3.03 -3.00
N ILE A 161 -5.96 3.50 -3.54
CA ILE A 161 -4.63 3.20 -3.00
C ILE A 161 -4.43 3.83 -1.63
N LEU A 162 -4.84 5.07 -1.42
CA LEU A 162 -4.73 5.75 -0.12
C LEU A 162 -5.51 5.00 0.97
N VAL A 163 -6.78 4.67 0.70
CA VAL A 163 -7.70 4.02 1.63
C VAL A 163 -7.28 2.57 1.88
N MET A 164 -6.84 1.85 0.84
CA MET A 164 -6.24 0.51 0.97
C MET A 164 -5.00 0.56 1.85
N SER A 165 -4.11 1.52 1.61
CA SER A 165 -2.87 1.71 2.38
C SER A 165 -3.15 2.06 3.84
N LEU A 166 -4.18 2.87 4.10
CA LEU A 166 -4.65 3.17 5.44
C LEU A 166 -5.12 1.90 6.16
N TRP A 167 -5.99 1.11 5.53
CA TRP A 167 -6.52 -0.10 6.14
C TRP A 167 -5.45 -1.17 6.31
N MET A 168 -4.84 -1.64 5.23
CA MET A 168 -3.87 -2.73 5.26
C MET A 168 -2.61 -2.39 6.06
N GLY A 169 -2.11 -1.16 5.94
CA GLY A 169 -0.93 -0.72 6.67
C GLY A 169 -1.17 -0.54 8.18
N SER A 170 -2.42 -0.45 8.62
CA SER A 170 -2.75 -0.35 10.05
C SER A 170 -2.73 -1.71 10.77
N LEU A 171 -2.82 -2.82 10.02
CA LEU A 171 -2.92 -4.17 10.59
C LEU A 171 -1.67 -4.55 11.40
N PHE A 172 -0.47 -4.20 10.94
CA PHE A 172 0.76 -4.51 11.68
C PHE A 172 0.86 -3.76 13.03
N PRO A 173 0.67 -2.42 13.09
CA PRO A 173 0.55 -1.71 14.38
C PRO A 173 -0.53 -2.26 15.30
N LEU A 174 -1.69 -2.66 14.77
CA LEU A 174 -2.77 -3.26 15.54
C LEU A 174 -2.40 -4.62 16.11
N TRP A 175 -1.79 -5.50 15.30
CA TRP A 175 -1.25 -6.77 15.76
C TRP A 175 -0.23 -6.59 16.89
N ARG A 176 0.68 -5.61 16.75
CA ARG A 176 1.64 -5.30 17.81
C ARG A 176 0.95 -4.84 19.09
N THR A 177 -0.16 -4.11 18.95
CA THR A 177 -0.99 -3.66 20.07
C THR A 177 -1.62 -4.83 20.82
N THR A 178 -2.10 -5.86 20.13
CA THR A 178 -2.67 -7.06 20.78
C THR A 178 -1.63 -7.86 21.59
N LYS A 179 -0.33 -7.64 21.36
CA LYS A 179 0.76 -8.26 22.12
C LYS A 179 1.20 -7.44 23.34
N LYS A 180 0.82 -6.16 23.39
CA LYS A 180 1.30 -5.20 24.39
C LYS A 180 0.22 -4.76 25.38
N ILE A 181 -1.04 -4.80 24.96
CA ILE A 181 -2.18 -4.31 25.73
C ILE A 181 -3.26 -5.38 25.72
N THR A 182 -3.96 -5.55 26.83
CA THR A 182 -5.07 -6.50 27.00
C THR A 182 -6.25 -5.82 27.70
N GLY A 183 -7.40 -6.50 27.73
CA GLY A 183 -8.59 -6.04 28.43
C GLY A 183 -9.30 -4.85 27.77
N ILE A 184 -9.94 -4.01 28.59
CA ILE A 184 -10.76 -2.87 28.15
C ILE A 184 -10.00 -1.89 27.24
N PRO A 185 -8.75 -1.48 27.55
CA PRO A 185 -8.04 -0.53 26.69
C PRO A 185 -7.79 -1.05 25.27
N LEU A 186 -7.55 -2.36 25.12
CA LEU A 186 -7.44 -3.00 23.80
C LEU A 186 -8.80 -3.02 23.09
N LYS A 187 -9.86 -3.42 23.80
CA LYS A 187 -11.24 -3.46 23.29
C LYS A 187 -11.67 -2.13 22.70
N ASP A 188 -11.45 -1.04 23.42
CA ASP A 188 -11.87 0.31 22.99
C ASP A 188 -11.17 0.74 21.70
N ARG A 189 -9.86 0.44 21.57
CA ARG A 189 -9.07 0.79 20.38
C ARG A 189 -9.47 -0.07 19.18
N MET A 190 -9.69 -1.37 19.37
CA MET A 190 -10.14 -2.27 18.31
C MET A 190 -11.58 -1.94 17.87
N HIS A 191 -12.44 -1.54 18.80
CA HIS A 191 -13.80 -1.09 18.48
C HIS A 191 -13.79 0.23 17.69
N LEU A 192 -13.00 1.21 18.11
CA LEU A 192 -12.82 2.46 17.37
C LEU A 192 -12.25 2.22 15.98
N PHE A 193 -11.23 1.37 15.86
CA PHE A 193 -10.68 0.93 14.59
C PHE A 193 -11.77 0.32 13.71
N GLY A 194 -12.52 -0.67 14.21
CA GLY A 194 -13.56 -1.36 13.44
C GLY A 194 -14.71 -0.45 12.98
N ARG A 195 -14.97 0.67 13.67
CA ARG A 195 -15.92 1.70 13.22
C ARG A 195 -15.35 2.52 12.06
N ILE A 196 -14.10 3.00 12.18
CA ILE A 196 -13.44 3.78 11.12
C ILE A 196 -13.18 2.89 9.89
N ALA A 197 -12.67 1.68 10.11
CA ALA A 197 -12.36 0.71 9.07
C ALA A 197 -13.60 0.36 8.24
N ALA A 198 -14.79 0.25 8.84
CA ALA A 198 -16.02 0.00 8.06
C ALA A 198 -16.33 1.12 7.05
N PHE A 199 -16.12 2.38 7.43
CA PHE A 199 -16.27 3.51 6.51
C PHE A 199 -15.19 3.53 5.42
N VAL A 200 -13.93 3.33 5.83
CA VAL A 200 -12.76 3.22 4.94
C VAL A 200 -12.97 2.10 3.90
N VAL A 201 -13.40 0.92 4.34
CA VAL A 201 -13.70 -0.23 3.46
C VAL A 201 -14.87 0.09 2.53
N GLY A 202 -15.90 0.81 2.98
CA GLY A 202 -17.00 1.27 2.13
C GLY A 202 -16.52 2.13 0.96
N ILE A 203 -15.65 3.10 1.23
CA ILE A 203 -15.01 3.92 0.18
C ILE A 203 -14.15 3.05 -0.73
N LEU A 204 -13.37 2.13 -0.15
CA LEU A 204 -12.49 1.23 -0.91
C LEU A 204 -13.26 0.40 -1.94
N LEU A 205 -14.40 -0.16 -1.51
CA LEU A 205 -15.29 -0.95 -2.36
C LEU A 205 -15.95 -0.09 -3.43
N ALA A 206 -16.42 1.12 -3.10
CA ALA A 206 -17.01 2.04 -4.06
C ALA A 206 -16.00 2.45 -5.15
N CYS A 207 -14.77 2.81 -4.76
CA CYS A 207 -13.70 3.11 -5.72
C CYS A 207 -13.33 1.88 -6.55
N GLY A 208 -13.18 0.72 -5.90
CA GLY A 208 -12.80 -0.53 -6.57
C GLY A 208 -13.84 -0.98 -7.60
N ALA A 209 -15.12 -0.96 -7.23
CA ALA A 209 -16.23 -1.28 -8.13
C ALA A 209 -16.33 -0.28 -9.29
N SER A 210 -16.19 1.02 -9.01
CA SER A 210 -16.23 2.06 -10.05
C SER A 210 -15.09 1.89 -11.06
N ILE A 211 -13.87 1.63 -10.59
CA ILE A 211 -12.72 1.38 -11.47
C ILE A 211 -12.95 0.08 -12.25
N ALA A 212 -13.44 -0.98 -11.62
CA ALA A 212 -13.72 -2.25 -12.29
C ALA A 212 -14.74 -2.10 -13.44
N LEU A 213 -15.82 -1.35 -13.23
CA LEU A 213 -16.82 -1.06 -14.26
C LEU A 213 -16.27 -0.23 -15.43
N LEU A 214 -15.30 0.65 -15.16
CA LEU A 214 -14.64 1.43 -16.21
C LEU A 214 -13.62 0.61 -17.01
N LEU A 215 -13.07 -0.44 -16.41
CA LEU A 215 -11.99 -1.24 -16.98
C LEU A 215 -12.51 -2.50 -17.69
N ILE A 216 -13.51 -3.16 -17.13
CA ILE A 216 -14.11 -4.40 -17.66
C ILE A 216 -15.36 -4.01 -18.46
N LYS A 217 -15.21 -3.97 -19.79
CA LYS A 217 -16.29 -3.53 -20.70
C LYS A 217 -17.33 -4.61 -20.98
N ASP A 218 -16.98 -5.88 -20.86
CA ASP A 218 -17.87 -7.00 -21.13
C ASP A 218 -17.57 -8.20 -20.22
N PHE A 219 -18.61 -8.99 -19.93
CA PHE A 219 -18.52 -10.14 -19.03
C PHE A 219 -17.72 -11.32 -19.65
N ASN A 220 -17.64 -11.39 -20.97
CA ASN A 220 -16.84 -12.43 -21.64
C ASN A 220 -15.34 -12.19 -21.41
N THR A 221 -14.89 -10.94 -21.41
CA THR A 221 -13.52 -10.55 -21.05
C THR A 221 -13.19 -11.00 -19.63
N LEU A 222 -14.14 -10.92 -18.69
CA LEU A 222 -13.92 -11.37 -17.32
C LEU A 222 -13.73 -12.89 -17.19
N LEU A 223 -14.50 -13.68 -17.94
CA LEU A 223 -14.49 -15.15 -17.83
C LEU A 223 -13.50 -15.85 -18.76
N ASN A 224 -13.11 -15.24 -19.88
CA ASN A 224 -12.34 -15.92 -20.92
C ASN A 224 -10.92 -15.36 -21.09
N THR A 225 -10.52 -14.33 -20.34
CA THR A 225 -9.16 -13.77 -20.43
C THR A 225 -8.31 -14.11 -19.20
N PRO A 226 -6.99 -14.24 -19.36
CA PRO A 226 -6.06 -14.36 -18.23
C PRO A 226 -6.18 -13.19 -17.23
N TYR A 227 -6.42 -11.97 -17.73
CA TYR A 227 -6.64 -10.78 -16.89
C TYR A 227 -7.89 -10.94 -16.01
N GLY A 228 -9.00 -11.37 -16.61
CA GLY A 228 -10.27 -11.61 -15.93
C GLY A 228 -10.17 -12.68 -14.84
N HIS A 229 -9.53 -13.81 -15.12
CA HIS A 229 -9.28 -14.85 -14.11
C HIS A 229 -8.48 -14.33 -12.91
N GLY A 230 -7.39 -13.58 -13.16
CA GLY A 230 -6.61 -12.98 -12.10
C GLY A 230 -7.40 -11.95 -11.29
N PHE A 231 -8.30 -11.20 -11.94
CA PHE A 231 -9.21 -10.29 -11.27
C PHE A 231 -10.23 -11.03 -10.38
N ILE A 232 -10.80 -12.15 -10.84
CA ILE A 232 -11.69 -13.00 -10.03
C ILE A 232 -10.97 -13.52 -8.78
N ILE A 233 -9.75 -14.04 -8.93
CA ILE A 233 -8.92 -14.51 -7.80
C ILE A 233 -8.71 -13.37 -6.78
N LYS A 234 -8.41 -12.16 -7.26
CA LYS A 234 -8.30 -10.97 -6.39
C LYS A 234 -9.60 -10.71 -5.63
N ILE A 235 -10.76 -10.79 -6.29
CA ILE A 235 -12.06 -10.59 -5.63
C ILE A 235 -12.32 -11.65 -4.56
N VAL A 236 -11.98 -12.92 -4.82
CA VAL A 236 -12.09 -14.00 -3.82
C VAL A 236 -11.24 -13.68 -2.58
N PHE A 237 -10.01 -13.22 -2.74
CA PHE A 237 -9.19 -12.80 -1.62
C PHE A 237 -9.76 -11.58 -0.88
N VAL A 238 -10.28 -10.58 -1.62
CA VAL A 238 -10.95 -9.40 -1.03
C VAL A 238 -12.16 -9.84 -0.18
N LEU A 239 -13.02 -10.70 -0.70
CA LEU A 239 -14.18 -11.22 0.04
C LEU A 239 -13.73 -12.00 1.29
N SER A 240 -12.68 -12.82 1.16
CA SER A 240 -12.13 -13.59 2.28
C SER A 240 -11.63 -12.70 3.41
N VAL A 241 -10.86 -11.64 3.09
CA VAL A 241 -10.37 -10.71 4.13
C VAL A 241 -11.50 -9.87 4.73
N LEU A 242 -12.54 -9.53 3.95
CA LEU A 242 -13.71 -8.82 4.47
C LEU A 242 -14.54 -9.66 5.44
N LEU A 243 -14.75 -10.95 5.13
CA LEU A 243 -15.41 -11.89 6.04
C LEU A 243 -14.62 -12.04 7.33
N LEU A 244 -13.30 -12.16 7.24
CA LEU A 244 -12.42 -12.24 8.39
C LEU A 244 -12.45 -10.95 9.23
N ALA A 245 -12.43 -9.77 8.59
CA ALA A 245 -12.52 -8.48 9.26
C ALA A 245 -13.89 -8.29 9.95
N ALA A 246 -14.97 -8.73 9.31
CA ALA A 246 -16.30 -8.73 9.91
C ALA A 246 -16.36 -9.67 11.15
N PHE A 247 -15.77 -10.87 11.03
CA PHE A 247 -15.65 -11.80 12.15
C PHE A 247 -14.81 -11.21 13.28
N ASN A 248 -13.69 -10.55 12.98
CA ASN A 248 -12.85 -9.87 13.96
C ASN A 248 -13.59 -8.75 14.70
N LYS A 249 -14.40 -7.97 13.97
CA LYS A 249 -15.21 -6.89 14.53
C LYS A 249 -16.37 -7.40 15.41
N TRP A 250 -17.08 -8.43 14.98
CA TRP A 250 -18.32 -8.87 15.66
C TRP A 250 -18.11 -9.99 16.66
N TYR A 251 -17.12 -10.86 16.46
CA TYR A 251 -16.87 -11.98 17.35
C TYR A 251 -15.74 -11.71 18.35
N PHE A 252 -14.54 -11.36 17.87
CA PHE A 252 -13.36 -11.18 18.72
C PHE A 252 -13.41 -9.88 19.52
N THR A 253 -13.66 -8.74 18.86
CA THR A 253 -13.57 -7.41 19.48
C THR A 253 -14.45 -7.27 20.74
N PRO A 254 -15.72 -7.70 20.77
CA PRO A 254 -16.56 -7.60 21.98
C PRO A 254 -16.03 -8.40 23.19
N ARG A 255 -15.28 -9.49 22.92
CA ARG A 255 -14.77 -10.47 23.90
C ARG A 255 -13.35 -10.18 24.40
N LEU A 256 -12.72 -9.08 23.95
CA LEU A 256 -11.36 -8.70 24.31
C LEU A 256 -11.14 -8.37 25.81
N GLN A 257 -12.19 -8.41 26.63
CA GLN A 257 -12.06 -8.36 28.08
C GLN A 257 -11.31 -9.58 28.63
N ASP A 258 -11.47 -10.74 28.00
CA ASP A 258 -10.68 -11.93 28.33
C ASP A 258 -9.36 -11.92 27.52
N PRO A 259 -8.19 -11.97 28.20
CA PRO A 259 -6.87 -11.97 27.56
C PRO A 259 -6.67 -13.05 26.49
N LYS A 260 -7.37 -14.19 26.57
CA LYS A 260 -7.31 -15.25 25.55
C LYS A 260 -7.68 -14.74 24.17
N PHE A 261 -8.70 -13.88 24.08
CA PHE A 261 -9.18 -13.33 22.82
C PHE A 261 -8.22 -12.30 22.22
N ALA A 262 -7.37 -11.65 23.01
CA ALA A 262 -6.32 -10.76 22.48
C ALA A 262 -5.28 -11.55 21.66
N LYS A 263 -4.90 -12.74 22.13
CA LYS A 263 -3.98 -13.63 21.38
C LYS A 263 -4.63 -14.15 20.10
N GLN A 264 -5.88 -14.59 20.17
CA GLN A 264 -6.64 -15.09 19.03
C GLN A 264 -6.87 -14.01 17.96
N LEU A 265 -7.25 -12.80 18.37
CA LEU A 265 -7.36 -11.65 17.48
C LEU A 265 -6.01 -11.36 16.79
N GLY A 266 -4.90 -11.44 17.52
CA GLY A 266 -3.58 -11.27 16.92
C GLY A 266 -3.28 -12.29 15.80
N TYR A 267 -3.69 -13.55 15.95
CA TYR A 267 -3.55 -14.54 14.86
C TYR A 267 -4.48 -14.24 13.69
N ALA A 268 -5.71 -13.81 13.96
CA ALA A 268 -6.63 -13.42 12.91
C ALA A 268 -6.12 -12.21 12.10
N ILE A 269 -5.55 -11.20 12.76
CA ILE A 269 -4.92 -10.05 12.08
C ILE A 269 -3.69 -10.47 11.26
N LEU A 270 -2.89 -11.44 11.74
CA LEU A 270 -1.79 -12.01 10.92
C LEU A 270 -2.32 -12.68 9.64
N PHE A 271 -3.45 -13.37 9.75
CA PHE A 271 -4.09 -13.99 8.60
C PHE A 271 -4.72 -12.95 7.65
N GLU A 272 -5.28 -11.85 8.18
CA GLU A 272 -5.68 -10.70 7.35
C GLU A 272 -4.49 -10.10 6.59
N MET A 273 -3.34 -9.94 7.26
CA MET A 273 -2.11 -9.45 6.62
C MET A 273 -1.63 -10.39 5.50
N SER A 274 -1.70 -11.71 5.69
CA SER A 274 -1.30 -12.65 4.64
C SER A 274 -2.24 -12.60 3.45
N LEU A 275 -3.57 -12.51 3.67
CA LEU A 275 -4.54 -12.30 2.60
C LEU A 275 -4.32 -10.96 1.89
N GLY A 276 -4.02 -9.89 2.64
CA GLY A 276 -3.70 -8.59 2.08
C GLY A 276 -2.46 -8.63 1.20
N LEU A 277 -1.41 -9.35 1.61
CA LEU A 277 -0.23 -9.57 0.77
C LEU A 277 -0.58 -10.33 -0.52
N MET A 278 -1.43 -11.37 -0.45
CA MET A 278 -1.89 -12.08 -1.64
C MET A 278 -2.67 -11.17 -2.59
N ILE A 279 -3.53 -10.28 -2.08
CA ILE A 279 -4.23 -9.28 -2.90
C ILE A 279 -3.23 -8.37 -3.63
N LEU A 280 -2.18 -7.91 -2.95
CA LEU A 280 -1.16 -7.05 -3.55
C LEU A 280 -0.31 -7.81 -4.59
N LEU A 281 0.08 -9.05 -4.29
CA LEU A 281 0.81 -9.92 -5.21
C LEU A 281 0.00 -10.18 -6.48
N THR A 282 -1.25 -10.60 -6.35
CA THR A 282 -2.14 -10.84 -7.49
C THR A 282 -2.39 -9.54 -8.26
N THR A 283 -2.67 -8.42 -7.59
CA THR A 283 -2.87 -7.11 -8.25
C THR A 283 -1.62 -6.67 -9.03
N GLY A 284 -0.44 -6.83 -8.44
CA GLY A 284 0.82 -6.57 -9.12
C GLY A 284 0.98 -7.47 -10.34
N TYR A 285 0.70 -8.76 -10.21
CA TYR A 285 0.90 -9.75 -11.26
C TYR A 285 0.00 -9.47 -12.47
N ILE A 286 -1.31 -9.31 -12.23
CA ILE A 286 -2.28 -9.06 -13.31
C ILE A 286 -2.00 -7.74 -14.05
N THR A 287 -1.50 -6.72 -13.36
CA THR A 287 -1.26 -5.39 -13.96
C THR A 287 0.14 -5.22 -14.56
N THR A 288 1.01 -6.23 -14.47
CA THR A 288 2.42 -6.09 -14.91
C THR A 288 2.89 -7.26 -15.76
N VAL A 289 2.46 -8.48 -15.43
CA VAL A 289 2.83 -9.71 -16.15
C VAL A 289 1.79 -10.05 -17.20
N VAL A 290 0.51 -10.01 -16.82
CA VAL A 290 -0.60 -10.33 -17.74
C VAL A 290 -0.92 -9.14 -18.64
N GLY A 291 -1.12 -7.96 -18.04
CA GLY A 291 -1.59 -6.78 -18.77
C GLY A 291 -3.09 -6.85 -19.05
N ILE A 292 -3.68 -5.70 -19.37
CA ILE A 292 -5.03 -5.66 -19.95
C ILE A 292 -4.83 -5.51 -21.46
N ASP A 293 -5.39 -6.43 -22.24
CA ASP A 293 -5.37 -6.35 -23.71
C ASP A 293 -6.22 -5.17 -24.21
#